data_AF-A0A923IEQ8-F1
#
_entry.id   AF-A0A923IEQ8-F1
#
_cell.length_a   1.000
_cell.length_b   1.000
_cell.length_c   1.000
_cell.angle_alpha   90.00
_cell.angle_beta   90.00
_cell.angle_gamma   90.00
#
_symmetry.space_group_name_H-M   'P 1'
#
loop_
_entity.id
_entity.type
_entity.pdbx_description
1 polymer ?
#
loop_
_entity_poly.entity_id
_entity_poly.type
_entity_poly.pdbx_seq_one_letter_code
_entity_poly.pdbx_strand_id
1 'polypeptide(L)' 'MQDLQRFDERMRAYFDTLPADIQNTVLYSDLVLDDLDGLETFAENVMKLYEQ' A
#
# COMPACT_ATOMS: atom_id res chain seq x y z
N MET A 1 -1.17 11.97 -0.19
CA MET A 1 0.17 11.37 -0.33
C MET A 1 0.55 10.75 1.01
N GLN A 2 0.85 9.46 1.05
CA GLN A 2 1.21 8.74 2.27
C GLN A 2 2.52 9.22 2.85
N ASP A 3 2.57 9.27 4.18
CA ASP A 3 3.80 9.46 4.92
C ASP A 3 4.39 8.10 5.32
N LEU A 4 5.31 7.59 4.51
CA LEU A 4 5.98 6.31 4.78
C LEU A 4 6.78 6.30 6.09
N GLN A 5 7.05 7.45 6.71
CA GLN A 5 7.69 7.47 8.03
C GLN A 5 6.78 6.92 9.12
N ARG A 6 5.46 6.96 8.91
CA ARG A 6 4.45 6.42 9.85
C ARG A 6 4.31 4.91 9.76
N PHE A 7 4.79 4.29 8.70
CA PHE A 7 4.71 2.84 8.55
C PHE A 7 5.63 2.19 9.58
N ASP A 8 5.10 1.22 10.31
CA ASP A 8 5.95 0.37 11.14
C ASP A 8 6.84 -0.54 10.27
N GLU A 9 7.67 -1.35 10.92
CA GLU A 9 8.58 -2.28 10.22
C GLU A 9 7.84 -3.26 9.31
N ARG A 10 6.68 -3.76 9.75
CA ARG A 10 5.91 -4.76 9.00
C ARG A 10 5.24 -4.14 7.79
N MET A 11 4.68 -2.95 7.94
CA MET A 11 4.09 -2.19 6.85
C MET A 11 5.12 -1.83 5.78
N ARG A 12 6.33 -1.42 6.18
CA ARG A 12 7.43 -1.16 5.22
C ARG A 12 7.86 -2.44 4.50
N ALA A 13 8.08 -3.51 5.26
CA ALA A 13 8.46 -4.79 4.68
C ALA A 13 7.41 -5.29 3.67
N TYR A 14 6.12 -5.16 3.97
CA TYR A 14 5.06 -5.49 3.03
C TYR A 14 5.06 -4.56 1.82
N PHE A 15 5.07 -3.24 2.04
CA PHE A 15 5.10 -2.23 0.98
C PHE A 15 6.24 -2.46 -0.02
N ASP A 16 7.43 -2.82 0.45
CA ASP A 16 8.61 -3.07 -0.38
C ASP A 16 8.46 -4.33 -1.26
N THR A 17 7.54 -5.25 -0.93
CA THR A 17 7.24 -6.43 -1.77
C THR A 17 6.23 -6.15 -2.88
N LEU A 18 5.51 -5.02 -2.82
CA LEU A 18 4.49 -4.66 -3.80
C LEU A 18 5.12 -4.26 -5.14
N PRO A 19 4.44 -4.51 -6.28
CA PRO A 19 4.86 -3.97 -7.57
C PRO A 19 4.89 -2.44 -7.58
N ALA A 20 5.78 -1.84 -8.38
CA ALA A 20 5.98 -0.39 -8.43
C ALA A 20 4.68 0.42 -8.69
N ASP A 21 3.80 -0.09 -9.55
CA ASP A 21 2.53 0.57 -9.86
C ASP A 21 1.57 0.58 -8.64
N ILE A 22 1.60 -0.49 -7.85
CA ILE A 22 0.82 -0.59 -6.61
C ILE A 22 1.44 0.29 -5.53
N GLN A 23 2.77 0.31 -5.40
CA GLN A 23 3.48 1.22 -4.50
C GLN A 23 3.14 2.69 -4.80
N ASN A 24 3.12 3.08 -6.08
CA ASN A 24 2.70 4.41 -6.51
C ASN A 24 1.24 4.67 -6.12
N THR A 25 0.35 3.72 -6.37
CA THR A 25 -1.07 3.86 -6.01
C THR A 25 -1.26 4.05 -4.50
N VAL A 26 -0.53 3.29 -3.68
CA VAL A 26 -0.49 3.46 -2.22
C VAL A 26 0.03 4.85 -1.85
N LEU A 27 1.17 5.27 -2.40
CA LEU A 27 1.80 6.56 -2.11
C LEU A 27 0.90 7.75 -2.44
N TYR A 28 0.16 7.68 -3.54
CA TYR A 28 -0.71 8.75 -4.00
C TYR A 28 -2.16 8.61 -3.57
N SER A 29 -2.50 7.56 -2.81
CA SER A 29 -3.83 7.38 -2.24
C SER A 29 -4.18 8.53 -1.28
N ASP A 30 -5.46 8.91 -1.29
CA ASP A 30 -6.06 9.85 -0.34
C ASP A 30 -6.53 9.16 0.96
N LEU A 31 -6.47 7.82 1.01
CA LEU A 31 -6.78 7.07 2.23
C LEU A 31 -5.70 7.26 3.28
N VAL A 32 -6.03 7.03 4.54
CA VAL A 32 -5.04 6.90 5.61
C VAL A 32 -4.80 5.41 5.82
N LEU A 33 -3.58 4.95 5.52
CA LEU A 33 -3.16 3.56 5.73
C LEU A 33 -2.20 3.56 6.92
N ASP A 34 -2.73 3.36 8.11
CA ASP A 34 -2.01 3.43 9.39
C ASP A 34 -1.82 2.07 10.06
N ASP A 35 -2.33 1.00 9.46
CA ASP A 35 -2.10 -0.38 9.86
C ASP A 35 -1.79 -1.30 8.66
N LEU A 36 -1.24 -2.46 8.96
CA LEU A 36 -0.87 -3.46 7.96
C LEU A 36 -2.09 -4.03 7.25
N ASP A 37 -3.15 -4.38 7.99
CA ASP A 37 -4.33 -5.04 7.44
C ASP A 37 -5.03 -4.16 6.39
N GLY A 38 -5.11 -2.85 6.65
CA GLY A 38 -5.65 -1.85 5.73
C GLY A 38 -4.77 -1.65 4.50
N LEU A 39 -3.44 -1.60 4.68
CA LEU A 39 -2.48 -1.54 3.57
C LEU A 39 -2.58 -2.78 2.68
N GLU A 40 -2.62 -3.98 3.26
CA GLU A 40 -2.75 -5.26 2.56
C GLU A 40 -4.06 -5.31 1.77
N THR A 41 -5.18 -5.02 2.43
CA THR A 41 -6.52 -5.01 1.81
C THR A 41 -6.58 -4.03 0.63
N PHE A 42 -6.03 -2.82 0.81
CA PHE A 42 -5.99 -1.82 -0.25
C PHE A 42 -5.16 -2.31 -1.44
N ALA A 43 -3.92 -2.77 -1.19
CA ALA A 43 -3.02 -3.25 -2.22
C ALA A 43 -3.62 -4.43 -2.99
N GLU A 44 -4.23 -5.39 -2.32
CA GLU A 44 -4.92 -6.52 -2.95
C GLU A 44 -6.06 -6.10 -3.86
N ASN A 45 -6.89 -5.15 -3.42
CA ASN A 45 -8.00 -4.67 -4.23
C ASN A 45 -7.50 -3.92 -5.47
N VAL A 46 -6.44 -3.12 -5.33
CA VAL A 46 -5.80 -2.45 -6.47
C VAL A 46 -5.22 -3.49 -7.44
N MET A 47 -4.51 -4.51 -6.96
CA MET A 47 -3.97 -5.59 -7.80
C MET A 47 -5.07 -6.29 -8.61
N LYS A 48 -6.20 -6.63 -7.97
CA LYS A 48 -7.36 -7.24 -8.65
C LYS A 48 -7.99 -6.36 -9.73
N LEU A 49 -7.85 -5.03 -9.64
CA LEU A 49 -8.33 -4.12 -10.68
C LEU A 49 -7.38 -4.08 -11.88
N TYR A 50 -6.08 -4.29 -11.69
CA TYR A 50 -5.10 -4.35 -12.78
C TYR A 50 -5.09 -5.69 -13.53
N GLU A 51 -5.57 -6.76 -12.90
CA GLU A 51 -5.67 -8.09 -13.52
C GLU A 51 -6.95 -8.31 -14.35
N GLN A 52 -7.86 -7.32 -14.40
CA GLN A 52 -9.11 -7.35 -15.18
C GLN A 52 -8.94 -6.66 -16.54
#